data_AF-A0A1V5X3Y4-F1
#
_entry.id   AF-A0A1V5X3Y4-F1
#
_cell.length_a   1.000
_cell.length_b   1.000
_cell.length_c   1.000
_cell.angle_alpha   90.00
_cell.angle_beta   90.00
_cell.angle_gamma   90.00
#
_symmetry.space_group_name_H-M   'P 1'
#
loop_
_entity.id
_entity.type
_entity.pdbx_description
1 polymer ?
#
loop_
_entity_poly.entity_id
_entity_poly.type
_entity_poly.pdbx_seq_one_letter_code
_entity_poly.pdbx_strand_id
1 'polypeptide(L)'
;MTLNPSIPTGSTFGSDLPAIIRETREAVNNLEAAVATIGAIASYQDVTISEGETSFEALEGLLTITYLGASVAVDLESISNGRAGELMLIRAANGNVTIKHNVNKIKLNGGIDYNLSLDDWIILANFGGVPETETDGVWIEVARTAWVS
;
A
#
# COMPACT_ATOMS: atom_id res chain seq x y z
N MET A 1 14.76 -3.04 -13.79
CA MET A 1 16.13 -3.33 -13.33
C MET A 1 16.01 -4.31 -12.18
N THR A 2 16.47 -5.55 -12.36
CA THR A 2 16.35 -6.61 -11.35
C THR A 2 17.39 -6.39 -10.25
N LEU A 3 16.93 -6.18 -9.02
CA LEU A 3 17.80 -6.17 -7.83
C LEU A 3 18.42 -7.57 -7.70
N ASN A 4 19.75 -7.65 -7.73
CA ASN A 4 20.49 -8.91 -7.60
C ASN A 4 20.44 -9.39 -6.13
N PRO A 5 19.88 -10.58 -5.81
CA PRO A 5 19.59 -10.97 -4.44
C PRO A 5 20.74 -11.66 -3.70
N SER A 6 21.97 -11.64 -4.19
CA SER A 6 23.10 -12.28 -3.52
C SER A 6 24.07 -11.27 -2.92
N ILE A 7 23.97 -11.07 -1.60
CA ILE A 7 25.00 -10.40 -0.80
C ILE A 7 26.31 -11.23 -0.95
N PRO A 8 27.42 -10.65 -1.46
CA PRO A 8 28.66 -11.40 -1.63
C PRO A 8 29.26 -11.77 -0.26
N THR A 9 29.15 -13.05 0.11
CA THR A 9 29.81 -13.59 1.32
C THR A 9 31.21 -14.09 0.95
N GLY A 10 32.18 -13.19 0.84
CA GLY A 10 33.57 -13.51 0.52
C GLY A 10 34.53 -12.39 0.92
N SER A 11 35.83 -12.68 1.00
CA SER A 11 36.92 -11.80 1.48
C SER A 11 37.13 -10.47 0.72
N THR A 12 36.25 -10.14 -0.23
CA THR A 12 36.19 -8.87 -0.97
C THR A 12 35.13 -7.90 -0.44
N PHE A 13 34.31 -8.31 0.54
CA PHE A 13 33.26 -7.46 1.12
C PHE A 13 33.80 -6.09 1.59
N GLY A 14 35.03 -6.06 2.12
CA GLY A 14 35.73 -4.83 2.53
C GLY A 14 36.08 -3.86 1.39
N SER A 15 36.44 -4.38 0.21
CA SER A 15 36.77 -3.56 -0.97
C SER A 15 35.52 -3.14 -1.75
N ASP A 16 34.45 -3.93 -1.66
CA ASP A 16 33.18 -3.70 -2.36
C ASP A 16 32.24 -2.80 -1.55
N LEU A 17 32.48 -2.65 -0.24
CA LEU A 17 31.73 -1.82 0.70
C LEU A 17 31.53 -0.37 0.21
N PRO A 18 32.54 0.36 -0.31
CA PRO A 18 32.34 1.71 -0.84
C PRO A 18 31.42 1.75 -2.07
N ALA A 19 31.49 0.74 -2.95
CA ALA A 19 30.62 0.65 -4.12
C ALA A 19 29.18 0.34 -3.71
N ILE A 20 28.98 -0.62 -2.80
CA ILE A 20 27.69 -0.98 -2.23
C ILE A 20 27.06 0.20 -1.49
N ILE A 21 27.82 0.93 -0.66
CA ILE A 21 27.36 2.13 0.04
C ILE A 21 26.95 3.22 -0.96
N ARG A 22 27.72 3.41 -2.03
CA ARG A 22 27.41 4.40 -3.08
C ARG A 22 26.12 4.04 -3.81
N GLU A 23 25.98 2.80 -4.26
CA GLU A 23 24.77 2.31 -4.94
C GLU A 23 23.53 2.37 -4.03
N THR A 24 23.70 2.03 -2.74
CA THR A 24 22.63 2.15 -1.73
C THR A 24 22.26 3.62 -1.50
N ARG A 25 23.25 4.52 -1.43
CA ARG A 25 23.00 5.96 -1.29
C ARG A 25 22.29 6.53 -2.51
N GLU A 26 22.63 6.07 -3.72
CA GLU A 26 21.98 6.49 -4.95
C GLU A 26 20.52 6.01 -5.00
N ALA A 27 20.25 4.77 -4.56
CA ALA A 27 18.89 4.26 -4.40
C ALA A 27 18.08 5.03 -3.35
N VAL A 28 18.69 5.37 -2.20
CA VAL A 28 18.07 6.19 -1.15
C VAL A 28 17.82 7.61 -1.64
N ASN A 29 18.78 8.25 -2.34
CA ASN A 29 18.61 9.59 -2.89
C ASN A 29 17.54 9.61 -3.98
N ASN A 30 17.39 8.54 -4.78
CA ASN A 30 16.31 8.41 -5.75
C ASN A 30 14.95 8.25 -5.06
N LEU A 31 14.90 7.49 -3.96
CA LEU A 31 13.71 7.38 -3.13
C LEU A 31 13.37 8.71 -2.45
N GLU A 32 14.35 9.41 -1.89
CA GLU A 32 14.21 10.74 -1.29
C GLU A 32 13.83 11.79 -2.33
N ALA A 33 14.35 11.72 -3.55
CA ALA A 33 13.97 12.61 -4.65
C ALA A 33 12.54 12.32 -5.13
N ALA A 34 12.17 11.04 -5.26
CA ALA A 34 10.80 10.63 -5.54
C ALA A 34 9.84 11.09 -4.43
N VAL A 35 10.26 10.97 -3.16
CA VAL A 35 9.52 11.45 -1.98
C VAL A 35 9.45 12.97 -1.94
N ALA A 36 10.52 13.69 -2.28
CA ALA A 36 10.57 15.15 -2.34
C ALA A 36 9.77 15.72 -3.53
N THR A 37 9.47 14.90 -4.55
CA THR A 37 8.52 15.22 -5.63
C THR A 37 7.07 14.82 -5.29
N ILE A 38 6.81 14.22 -4.11
CA ILE A 38 5.47 14.08 -3.50
C ILE A 38 5.00 15.45 -2.96
N GLY A 39 5.12 16.49 -3.78
CA GLY A 39 4.36 17.74 -3.63
C GLY A 39 3.13 17.78 -4.53
N ALA A 40 2.94 16.80 -5.44
CA ALA A 40 1.95 16.90 -6.51
C ALA A 40 1.25 15.60 -6.97
N ILE A 41 1.41 14.44 -6.30
CA ILE A 41 0.81 13.16 -6.74
C ILE A 41 0.18 12.37 -5.58
N ALA A 42 -0.48 13.04 -4.64
CA ALA A 42 -1.42 12.35 -3.76
C ALA A 42 -2.83 12.63 -4.31
N SER A 43 -3.47 11.62 -4.88
CA SER A 43 -4.89 11.69 -5.19
C SER A 43 -5.66 11.42 -3.90
N TYR A 44 -6.62 12.28 -3.57
CA TYR A 44 -7.42 12.16 -2.36
C TYR A 44 -8.83 11.71 -2.72
N GLN A 45 -9.37 10.75 -1.99
CA GLN A 45 -10.77 10.38 -2.09
C GLN A 45 -11.40 10.13 -0.74
N ASP A 46 -12.65 10.54 -0.61
CA ASP A 46 -13.55 10.12 0.45
C ASP A 46 -14.39 8.95 -0.09
N VAL A 47 -14.28 7.79 0.54
CA VAL A 47 -15.02 6.58 0.16
C VAL A 47 -15.94 6.19 1.30
N THR A 48 -17.24 6.12 1.00
CA THR A 48 -18.24 5.56 1.91
C THR A 48 -18.70 4.23 1.35
N ILE A 49 -18.50 3.15 2.11
CA ILE A 49 -19.01 1.81 1.76
C ILE A 49 -20.47 1.74 2.21
N SER A 50 -21.38 1.57 1.26
CA SER A 50 -22.82 1.46 1.55
C SER A 50 -23.20 0.05 2.02
N GLU A 51 -24.37 -0.08 2.65
CA GLU A 51 -24.90 -1.41 2.98
C GLU A 51 -25.02 -2.28 1.73
N GLY A 52 -24.41 -3.48 1.76
CA GLY A 52 -24.38 -4.41 0.65
C GLY A 52 -23.24 -4.20 -0.36
N GLU A 53 -22.53 -3.07 -0.31
CA GLU A 53 -21.29 -2.87 -1.07
C GLU A 53 -20.12 -3.51 -0.33
N THR A 54 -19.25 -4.21 -1.07
CA THR A 54 -18.07 -4.88 -0.50
C THR A 54 -16.79 -4.51 -1.24
N SER A 55 -16.82 -3.48 -2.09
CA SER A 55 -15.70 -3.08 -2.93
C SER A 55 -15.71 -1.60 -3.30
N PHE A 56 -14.54 -1.06 -3.63
CA PHE A 56 -14.39 0.23 -4.31
C PHE A 56 -13.20 0.20 -5.29
N GLU A 57 -13.14 1.18 -6.18
CA GLU A 57 -12.04 1.35 -7.14
C GLU A 57 -11.00 2.34 -6.61
N ALA A 58 -9.73 2.00 -6.71
CA ALA A 58 -8.65 2.94 -6.44
C ALA A 58 -8.68 4.11 -7.46
N LEU A 59 -8.39 5.33 -6.98
CA LEU A 59 -8.12 6.45 -7.88
C LEU A 59 -6.84 6.21 -8.66
N GLU A 60 -6.79 6.70 -9.90
CA GLU A 60 -5.54 6.70 -10.65
C GLU A 60 -4.47 7.55 -9.93
N GLY A 61 -3.33 6.94 -9.64
CA GLY A 61 -2.20 7.60 -9.00
C GLY A 61 -1.07 6.63 -8.69
N LEU A 62 0.08 7.18 -8.31
CA LEU A 62 1.15 6.39 -7.67
C LEU A 62 0.97 6.32 -6.15
N LEU A 63 0.31 7.33 -5.58
CA LEU A 63 -0.05 7.42 -4.18
C LEU A 63 -1.49 7.92 -4.06
N THR A 64 -2.34 7.14 -3.41
CA THR A 64 -3.72 7.51 -3.09
C THR A 64 -3.91 7.60 -1.59
N ILE A 65 -4.63 8.63 -1.14
CA ILE A 65 -5.05 8.80 0.26
C ILE A 65 -6.56 8.68 0.29
N THR A 66 -7.05 7.65 0.97
CA THR A 66 -8.46 7.30 1.05
C THR A 66 -8.95 7.50 2.48
N TYR A 67 -9.95 8.35 2.67
CA TYR A 67 -10.71 8.41 3.92
C TYR A 67 -11.89 7.45 3.81
N LEU A 68 -11.86 6.36 4.58
CA LEU A 68 -12.79 5.25 4.43
C LEU A 68 -13.75 5.17 5.62
N GLY A 69 -15.06 5.13 5.36
CA GLY A 69 -16.06 4.95 6.40
C GLY A 69 -17.35 4.29 5.91
N ALA A 70 -18.24 4.01 6.85
CA ALA A 70 -19.59 3.53 6.57
C ALA A 70 -20.59 3.99 7.65
N SER A 71 -21.87 4.16 7.31
CA SER A 71 -22.91 4.53 8.28
C SER A 71 -23.33 3.35 9.17
N VAL A 72 -23.16 2.12 8.69
CA VAL A 72 -23.42 0.86 9.37
C VAL A 72 -22.21 -0.06 9.24
N ALA A 73 -22.17 -1.14 10.03
CA ALA A 73 -21.09 -2.12 9.95
C ALA A 73 -21.07 -2.81 8.57
N VAL A 74 -19.91 -2.83 7.90
CA VAL A 74 -19.72 -3.40 6.55
C VAL A 74 -18.36 -4.09 6.42
N ASP A 75 -18.28 -5.04 5.48
CA ASP A 75 -17.08 -5.81 5.16
C ASP A 75 -16.55 -5.39 3.77
N LEU A 76 -15.34 -4.83 3.72
CA LEU A 76 -14.61 -4.54 2.48
C LEU A 76 -13.80 -5.77 2.05
N GLU A 77 -14.20 -6.37 0.93
CA GLU A 77 -13.59 -7.60 0.40
C GLU A 77 -12.60 -7.36 -0.74
N SER A 78 -12.70 -6.23 -1.43
CA SER A 78 -11.81 -5.93 -2.56
C SER A 78 -11.64 -4.46 -2.87
N ILE A 79 -10.44 -4.13 -3.35
CA ILE A 79 -10.11 -2.83 -3.94
C ILE A 79 -9.59 -3.12 -5.34
N SER A 80 -10.27 -2.63 -6.36
CA SER A 80 -9.93 -2.85 -7.77
C SER A 80 -9.22 -1.64 -8.37
N ASN A 81 -8.82 -1.75 -9.63
CA ASN A 81 -8.22 -0.67 -10.42
C ASN A 81 -6.84 -0.19 -9.93
N GLY A 82 -6.19 -0.95 -9.05
CA GLY A 82 -4.84 -0.65 -8.61
C GLY A 82 -3.83 -0.91 -9.72
N ARG A 83 -2.82 -0.03 -9.84
CA ARG A 83 -1.64 -0.27 -10.70
C ARG A 83 -0.51 -0.96 -9.94
N ALA A 84 0.30 -1.75 -10.63
CA ALA A 84 1.51 -2.31 -10.06
C ALA A 84 2.43 -1.22 -9.48
N GLY A 85 2.77 -1.34 -8.19
CA GLY A 85 3.63 -0.40 -7.48
C GLY A 85 2.90 0.82 -6.90
N GLU A 86 1.59 0.92 -7.07
CA GLU A 86 0.77 1.94 -6.41
C GLU A 86 0.72 1.74 -4.90
N LEU A 87 0.74 2.86 -4.17
CA LEU A 87 0.57 2.91 -2.72
C LEU A 87 -0.78 3.54 -2.38
N MET A 88 -1.50 2.92 -1.45
CA MET A 88 -2.74 3.46 -0.89
C MET A 88 -2.61 3.60 0.63
N LEU A 89 -2.90 4.79 1.14
CA LEU A 89 -3.03 5.06 2.56
C LEU A 89 -4.51 5.19 2.87
N ILE A 90 -5.04 4.27 3.67
CA ILE A 90 -6.43 4.35 4.12
C ILE A 90 -6.43 4.86 5.56
N ARG A 91 -7.12 5.97 5.80
CA ARG A 91 -7.49 6.45 7.13
C ARG A 91 -8.94 6.08 7.40
N ALA A 92 -9.18 5.41 8.51
CA ALA A 92 -10.52 5.12 8.98
C ALA A 92 -11.25 6.38 9.44
N ALA A 93 -12.34 6.72 8.77
CA ALA A 93 -13.22 7.82 9.16
C ALA A 93 -14.16 7.44 10.32
N ASN A 94 -14.34 6.14 10.59
CA ASN A 94 -15.11 5.62 11.71
C ASN A 94 -14.78 4.13 12.00
N GLY A 95 -15.47 3.55 12.98
CA GLY A 95 -15.27 2.18 13.46
C GLY A 95 -16.12 1.11 12.78
N ASN A 96 -16.67 1.38 11.59
CA ASN A 96 -17.74 0.57 10.98
C ASN A 96 -17.29 -0.29 9.80
N VAL A 97 -16.02 -0.23 9.40
CA VAL A 97 -15.53 -0.97 8.24
C VAL A 97 -14.53 -2.04 8.67
N THR A 98 -14.76 -3.27 8.24
CA THR A 98 -13.80 -4.38 8.36
C THR A 98 -13.12 -4.61 7.01
N ILE A 99 -11.79 -4.55 6.96
CA ILE A 99 -11.04 -4.98 5.78
C ILE A 99 -10.86 -6.50 5.87
N LYS A 100 -11.36 -7.23 4.88
CA LYS A 100 -11.31 -8.69 4.85
C LYS A 100 -9.98 -9.19 4.31
N HIS A 101 -9.41 -10.17 4.99
CA HIS A 101 -8.25 -10.87 4.46
C HIS A 101 -8.67 -11.81 3.33
N ASN A 102 -8.09 -11.57 2.15
CA ASN A 102 -8.24 -12.42 0.98
C ASN A 102 -6.94 -12.44 0.18
N VAL A 103 -6.25 -13.59 0.16
CA VAL A 103 -4.95 -13.75 -0.51
C VAL A 103 -4.93 -13.38 -1.99
N ASN A 104 -6.09 -13.35 -2.65
CA ASN A 104 -6.21 -13.01 -4.07
C ASN A 104 -6.64 -11.56 -4.32
N LYS A 105 -6.99 -10.79 -3.28
CA LYS A 105 -7.52 -9.42 -3.43
C LYS A 105 -6.88 -8.44 -2.46
N ILE A 106 -6.96 -8.71 -1.16
CA ILE A 106 -6.40 -7.89 -0.08
C ILE A 106 -5.67 -8.80 0.92
N LYS A 107 -4.35 -8.81 0.86
CA LYS A 107 -3.48 -9.62 1.71
C LYS A 107 -3.02 -8.82 2.93
N LEU A 108 -3.77 -8.97 4.02
CA LEU A 108 -3.41 -8.42 5.33
C LEU A 108 -2.31 -9.22 6.04
N ASN A 109 -1.48 -8.52 6.82
CA ASN A 109 -0.49 -9.14 7.69
C ASN A 109 -1.18 -9.94 8.80
N GLY A 110 -0.62 -11.11 9.13
CA GLY A 110 -1.20 -12.04 10.10
C GLY A 110 -2.33 -12.91 9.53
N GLY A 111 -2.81 -12.65 8.31
CA GLY A 111 -3.77 -13.52 7.62
C GLY A 111 -5.19 -13.47 8.21
N ILE A 112 -5.54 -12.38 8.90
CA ILE A 112 -6.82 -12.20 9.58
C ILE A 112 -7.47 -10.88 9.15
N ASP A 113 -8.80 -10.82 9.23
CA ASP A 113 -9.57 -9.60 9.01
C ASP A 113 -9.13 -8.48 9.96
N TYR A 114 -9.23 -7.24 9.50
CA TYR A 114 -8.87 -6.06 10.28
C TYR A 114 -10.05 -5.11 10.42
N ASN A 115 -10.55 -4.97 11.64
CA ASN A 115 -11.59 -4.00 11.97
C ASN A 115 -10.93 -2.63 12.11
N LEU A 116 -11.32 -1.68 11.26
CA LEU A 116 -10.84 -0.31 11.35
C LEU A 116 -11.47 0.37 12.56
N SER A 117 -10.66 0.89 13.47
CA SER A 117 -11.11 1.85 14.49
C SER A 117 -10.99 3.27 13.95
N LEU A 118 -11.73 4.23 14.52
CA LEU A 118 -11.59 5.64 14.15
C LEU A 118 -10.11 6.07 14.19
N ASP A 119 -9.66 6.73 13.12
CA ASP A 119 -8.29 7.23 12.93
C ASP A 119 -7.19 6.16 12.80
N ASP A 120 -7.55 4.88 12.68
CA ASP A 120 -6.60 3.86 12.25
C ASP A 120 -6.08 4.16 10.85
N TRP A 121 -4.79 3.87 10.65
CA TRP A 121 -4.16 3.92 9.33
C TRP A 121 -3.73 2.53 8.92
N ILE A 122 -3.98 2.21 7.65
CA ILE A 122 -3.38 1.07 6.96
C ILE A 122 -2.75 1.54 5.66
N ILE A 123 -1.56 1.03 5.38
CA ILE A 123 -0.79 1.30 4.17
C ILE A 123 -0.78 0.02 3.34
N LEU A 124 -1.29 0.11 2.13
CA LEU A 124 -1.34 -0.99 1.16
C LEU A 124 -0.44 -0.66 -0.03
N ALA A 125 0.20 -1.69 -0.58
CA ALA A 125 0.91 -1.62 -1.85
C ALA A 125 0.30 -2.63 -2.82
N ASN A 126 0.02 -2.22 -4.04
CA ASN A 126 -0.54 -3.12 -5.02
C ASN A 126 0.55 -3.92 -5.77
N PHE A 127 0.39 -5.24 -5.78
CA PHE A 127 1.26 -6.17 -6.47
C PHE A 127 0.60 -6.70 -7.74
N GLY A 128 1.14 -6.32 -8.90
CA GLY A 128 0.50 -6.56 -10.20
C GLY A 128 -0.56 -5.51 -10.50
N GLY A 129 -1.44 -5.80 -11.44
CA GLY A 129 -2.49 -4.87 -11.86
C GLY A 129 -2.07 -3.96 -13.00
N VAL A 130 -2.92 -3.90 -14.02
CA VAL A 130 -2.81 -3.06 -15.21
C VAL A 130 -4.22 -2.53 -15.48
N PRO A 131 -4.58 -1.37 -14.90
CA PRO A 131 -5.89 -0.73 -15.04
C PRO A 131 -6.36 -0.65 -16.50
N GLU A 132 -5.45 -0.33 -17.42
CA GLU A 132 -5.74 -0.16 -18.85
C GLU A 132 -6.21 -1.45 -19.53
N THR A 133 -5.99 -2.61 -18.90
CA THR A 133 -6.42 -3.92 -19.41
C THR A 133 -7.34 -4.63 -18.43
N GLU A 134 -7.98 -3.89 -17.51
CA GLU A 134 -8.92 -4.40 -16.49
C GLU A 134 -8.35 -5.58 -15.68
N THR A 135 -7.03 -5.63 -15.55
CA THR A 135 -6.35 -6.66 -14.79
C THR A 135 -6.10 -6.11 -13.40
N ASP A 136 -6.76 -6.66 -12.39
CA ASP A 136 -6.53 -6.29 -11.00
C ASP A 136 -5.23 -6.91 -10.45
N GLY A 137 -4.61 -6.18 -9.53
CA GLY A 137 -3.51 -6.69 -8.71
C GLY A 137 -4.02 -7.23 -7.36
N VAL A 138 -3.08 -7.52 -6.47
CA VAL A 138 -3.38 -7.83 -5.07
C VAL A 138 -2.85 -6.72 -4.18
N TRP A 139 -3.71 -6.12 -3.38
CA TRP A 139 -3.30 -5.15 -2.38
C TRP A 139 -2.68 -5.86 -1.18
N ILE A 140 -1.44 -5.51 -0.84
CA ILE A 140 -0.69 -6.15 0.24
C ILE A 140 -0.46 -5.11 1.35
N GLU A 141 -0.77 -5.49 2.59
CA GLU A 141 -0.48 -4.65 3.75
C GLU A 141 1.03 -4.46 3.93
N VAL A 142 1.47 -3.21 3.90
CA VAL A 142 2.84 -2.80 4.20
C VAL A 142 2.99 -2.52 5.69
N ALA A 143 2.06 -1.73 6.24
CA ALA A 143 2.06 -1.34 7.64
C ALA A 143 0.65 -0.93 8.07
N ARG A 144 0.42 -0.95 9.39
CA ARG A 144 -0.74 -0.32 10.01
C ARG A 144 -0.35 0.36 11.32
N THR A 145 -1.07 1.40 11.70
CA THR A 145 -0.99 1.98 13.03
C THR A 145 -2.38 1.93 13.65
N ALA A 146 -2.52 1.17 14.73
CA ALA A 146 -3.68 1.31 15.60
C ALA A 146 -3.57 2.68 16.28
N TRP A 147 -4.60 3.51 16.19
CA TRP A 147 -4.63 4.75 16.96
C TRP A 147 -4.82 4.38 18.44
N VAL A 148 -3.75 4.48 19.22
CA VAL A 148 -3.81 4.27 20.67
C VAL A 148 -4.29 5.58 21.30
N SER A 149 -5.57 5.64 21.64
CA SER A 149 -6.18 6.73 22.42
C SER A 149 -5.66 6.76 23.85
#